data_AF-A0A6F8Y0C4-F1
#
_entry.id   AF-A0A6F8Y0C4-F1
#
_cell.length_a   1.000
_cell.length_b   1.000
_cell.length_c   1.000
_cell.angle_alpha   90.00
_cell.angle_beta   90.00
_cell.angle_gamma   90.00
#
_symmetry.space_group_name_H-M   'P 1'
#
loop_
_entity.id
_entity.type
_entity.pdbx_description
1 polymer ?
#
loop_
_entity_poly.entity_id
_entity_poly.type
_entity_poly.pdbx_seq_one_letter_code
_entity_poly.pdbx_strand_id
1 'polypeptide(L)' 'MTTQGMREAEMRQIAGLIAKAVRTDPAAGTSTLSDVRSEVTELVRAFPAYPR' A
#
# COMPACT_ATOMS: atom_id res chain seq x y z
N MET A 1 -1.28 1.88 -11.70
CA MET A 1 -0.57 2.89 -10.89
C MET A 1 -0.62 4.26 -11.54
N THR A 2 0.16 4.57 -12.58
CA THR A 2 0.01 5.86 -13.31
C THR A 2 -1.29 5.93 -14.12
N THR A 3 -1.75 4.80 -14.64
CA THR A 3 -3.06 4.64 -15.30
C THR A 3 -4.27 4.82 -14.39
N GLN A 4 -4.09 4.77 -13.07
CA GLN A 4 -5.15 4.89 -12.06
C GLN A 4 -5.23 6.30 -11.45
N GLY A 5 -4.48 7.27 -11.99
CA GLY A 5 -4.46 8.64 -11.48
C GLY A 5 -3.55 8.85 -10.26
N MET A 6 -2.83 7.82 -9.81
CA MET A 6 -1.80 7.99 -8.77
C MET A 6 -0.64 8.84 -9.30
N ARG A 7 -0.19 9.79 -8.49
CA ARG A 7 0.91 10.71 -8.79
C ARG A 7 2.12 10.39 -7.90
N GLU A 8 3.12 11.28 -7.94
CA GLU A 8 4.37 11.11 -7.21
C GLU A 8 4.18 10.98 -5.69
N ALA A 9 3.19 11.67 -5.12
CA ALA A 9 2.92 11.60 -3.69
C ALA A 9 2.50 10.18 -3.27
N GLU A 10 1.59 9.56 -4.03
CA GLU A 10 1.15 8.19 -3.80
C GLU A 10 2.29 7.20 -4.03
N MET A 11 3.16 7.43 -5.03
CA MET A 11 4.34 6.58 -5.24
C MET A 11 5.29 6.60 -4.04
N ARG A 12 5.52 7.77 -3.41
CA ARG A 12 6.31 7.86 -2.17
C ARG A 12 5.64 7.11 -1.03
N GLN A 13 4.31 7.21 -0.90
CA GLN A 13 3.56 6.46 0.10
C GLN A 13 3.70 4.95 -0.12
N ILE A 14 3.55 4.47 -1.35
CA ILE A 14 3.72 3.06 -1.72
C ILE A 14 5.13 2.58 -1.39
N ALA A 15 6.17 3.36 -1.71
CA ALA A 15 7.54 3.01 -1.36
C ALA A 15 7.74 2.84 0.16
N GLY A 16 7.10 3.70 0.96
CA GLY A 16 7.08 3.57 2.43
C GLY A 16 6.41 2.29 2.91
N LEU A 17 5.24 1.95 2.36
CA LEU A 17 4.52 0.71 2.67
C LEU A 17 5.33 -0.54 2.31
N ILE A 18 5.97 -0.54 1.14
CA ILE A 18 6.86 -1.64 0.72
C ILE A 18 8.05 -1.75 1.68
N ALA A 19 8.71 -0.65 2.02
CA ALA A 19 9.85 -0.67 2.94
C ALA A 19 9.46 -1.20 4.32
N LYS A 20 8.28 -0.81 4.83
CA LYS A 20 7.73 -1.32 6.10
C LYS A 20 7.46 -2.82 6.03
N ALA A 21 6.82 -3.31 4.96
CA ALA A 21 6.56 -4.73 4.77
C ALA A 21 7.85 -5.56 4.68
N VAL A 22 8.82 -5.13 3.86
CA VAL A 22 10.09 -5.86 3.63
C VAL A 22 10.93 -5.98 4.91
N ARG A 23 10.89 -4.97 5.78
CA ARG A 23 11.63 -4.98 7.06
C ARG A 23 10.89 -5.70 8.18
N THR A 24 9.62 -6.01 8.00
CA THR A 24 8.81 -6.67 9.02
C THR A 24 9.07 -8.17 8.97
N ASP A 25 9.56 -8.74 10.07
CA ASP A 25 9.65 -10.18 10.24
C ASP A 25 8.23 -10.78 10.17
N PRO A 26 7.93 -11.70 9.23
CA PRO A 26 6.60 -12.25 9.07
C PRO A 26 6.14 -13.14 10.24
N ALA A 27 7.06 -13.72 11.02
CA ALA A 27 6.72 -14.57 12.17
C ALA A 27 6.39 -13.74 13.43
N ALA A 28 7.00 -12.56 13.58
CA ALA A 28 6.78 -11.69 14.74
C ALA A 28 5.91 -10.45 14.44
N GLY A 29 5.71 -10.11 13.16
CA GLY A 29 5.14 -8.85 12.71
C GLY A 29 3.77 -8.95 12.06
N THR A 30 2.98 -9.97 12.38
CA THR A 30 1.63 -10.19 11.80
C THR A 30 0.71 -8.97 11.95
N SER A 31 0.73 -8.28 13.09
CA SER A 31 -0.05 -7.04 13.28
C SER A 31 0.41 -5.94 12.31
N THR A 32 1.72 -5.70 12.23
CA THR A 32 2.31 -4.70 11.32
C THR A 32 1.98 -4.99 9.86
N LEU A 33 2.00 -6.25 9.45
CA LEU A 33 1.62 -6.66 8.09
C LEU A 33 0.12 -6.50 7.84
N SER A 34 -0.72 -6.72 8.86
CA SER A 34 -2.16 -6.44 8.79
C SER A 34 -2.44 -4.96 8.57
N ASP A 35 -1.73 -4.08 9.28
CA ASP A 35 -1.85 -2.63 9.10
C ASP A 35 -1.45 -2.21 7.70
N VAL A 36 -0.29 -2.69 7.21
CA VAL A 36 0.16 -2.42 5.84
C VAL A 36 -0.88 -2.87 4.82
N ARG A 37 -1.49 -4.05 5.00
CA ARG A 37 -2.55 -4.54 4.12
C ARG A 37 -3.78 -3.62 4.13
N SER A 38 -4.17 -3.12 5.30
CA SER A 38 -5.28 -2.19 5.44
C SER A 38 -4.99 -0.88 4.68
N GLU A 39 -3.82 -0.29 4.90
CA GLU A 39 -3.39 0.94 4.24
C GLU A 39 -3.32 0.77 2.70
N VAL A 40 -2.80 -0.36 2.21
CA VAL A 40 -2.79 -0.68 0.77
C VAL A 40 -4.21 -0.81 0.22
N THR A 41 -5.12 -1.43 0.98
CA THR A 41 -6.51 -1.62 0.54
C THR A 41 -7.22 -0.29 0.38
N GLU A 42 -7.07 0.62 1.35
CA GLU A 42 -7.66 1.96 1.27
C GLU A 42 -7.08 2.76 0.11
N LEU A 43 -5.77 2.70 -0.09
CA LEU A 43 -5.11 3.39 -1.21
C LEU A 43 -5.64 2.87 -2.56
N VAL A 44 -5.74 1.57 -2.76
CA VAL A 44 -6.25 0.99 -4.03
C VAL A 44 -7.73 1.31 -4.23
N ARG A 45 -8.53 1.38 -3.15
CA ARG A 45 -9.94 1.78 -3.22
C ARG A 45 -10.11 3.22 -3.68
N ALA A 46 -9.21 4.12 -3.29
CA ALA A 46 -9.22 5.52 -3.71
C ALA A 46 -8.85 5.70 -5.20
N PHE A 47 -8.10 4.75 -5.77
CA PHE A 47 -7.61 4.79 -7.16
C PHE A 47 -8.03 3.52 -7.93
N PRO A 48 -9.33 3.30 -8.19
CA PRO A 48 -9.80 2.08 -8.83
C PRO A 48 -9.30 1.93 -10.27
N ALA A 49 -8.98 0.69 -10.68
CA ALA A 49 -8.53 0.39 -12.04
C ALA A 49 -9.63 0.55 -13.09
N TYR A 50 -10.86 0.28 -12.68
CA TYR A 50 -12.04 0.28 -13.51
C TYR A 50 -13.17 1.00 -12.76
N PRO A 51 -14.01 1.78 -13.46
CA PRO A 51 -15.24 2.30 -12.88
C PRO A 51 -16.08 1.13 -12.36
N ARG A 52 -16.63 1.29 -11.16
CA ARG A 52 -17.54 0.30 -10.58
C ARG A 52 -18.94 0.44 -11.15
#